data_AF-A0A2T0V4V8-F1
#
_entry.id   AF-A0A2T0V4V8-F1
#
_cell.length_a   1.000
_cell.length_b   1.000
_cell.length_c   1.000
_cell.angle_alpha   90.00
_cell.angle_beta   90.00
_cell.angle_gamma   90.00
#
_symmetry.space_group_name_H-M   'P 1'
#
loop_
_entity.id
_entity.type
_entity.pdbx_description
1 polymer ?
#
loop_
_entity_poly.entity_id
_entity_poly.type
_entity_poly.pdbx_seq_one_letter_code
_entity_poly.pdbx_strand_id
1 'polypeptide(L)'
;MWRRVELTLRRSVKMQCESGHPKGCMVALGTMSASKPEHAHITKPLTVSRARTHAGFVRCVERGIATGELSEATDARALGTAFSSFLLGVSISARDGVKLSAFNASIAELMKLWDAAGH
;
A
#
# COMPACT_ATOMS: atom_id res chain seq x y z
N MET A 1 -7.65 12.02 -10.04
CA MET A 1 -7.50 10.55 -10.05
C MET A 1 -6.83 9.98 -8.79
N TRP A 2 -6.48 10.82 -7.82
CA TRP A 2 -6.18 10.48 -6.42
C TRP A 2 -7.20 9.54 -5.78
N ARG A 3 -8.49 9.64 -6.18
CA ARG A 3 -9.57 8.71 -5.80
C ARG A 3 -9.19 7.23 -5.98
N ARG A 4 -8.35 6.87 -6.96
CA ARG A 4 -7.93 5.47 -7.17
C ARG A 4 -6.94 5.00 -6.10
N VAL A 5 -6.00 5.85 -5.69
CA VAL A 5 -5.03 5.54 -4.62
C VAL A 5 -5.78 5.43 -3.31
N GLU A 6 -6.56 6.45 -2.96
CA GLU A 6 -7.36 6.46 -1.73
C GLU A 6 -8.32 5.26 -1.65
N LEU A 7 -9.07 5.00 -2.73
CA LEU A 7 -9.99 3.85 -2.78
C LEU A 7 -9.26 2.52 -2.63
N THR A 8 -8.09 2.36 -3.25
CA THR A 8 -7.26 1.16 -3.12
C THR A 8 -6.82 0.96 -1.67
N LEU A 9 -6.38 2.04 -1.01
CA LEU A 9 -5.99 2.01 0.40
C LEU A 9 -7.18 1.65 1.29
N ARG A 10 -8.31 2.35 1.16
CA ARG A 10 -9.53 2.11 1.97
C ARG A 10 -10.04 0.68 1.82
N ARG A 11 -10.13 0.17 0.58
CA ARG A 11 -10.56 -1.21 0.31
C ARG A 11 -9.58 -2.22 0.92
N SER A 12 -8.28 -2.00 0.77
CA SER A 12 -7.28 -2.94 1.28
C SER A 12 -7.21 -2.94 2.80
N VAL A 13 -7.33 -1.78 3.46
CA VAL A 13 -7.40 -1.71 4.93
C VAL A 13 -8.67 -2.41 5.43
N LYS A 14 -9.82 -2.16 4.79
CA LYS A 14 -11.09 -2.81 5.16
C LYS A 14 -10.94 -4.33 5.13
N MET A 15 -10.48 -4.89 4.01
CA MET A 15 -10.21 -6.31 3.88
C MET A 15 -9.30 -6.82 4.99
N GLN A 16 -8.18 -6.16 5.26
CA GLN A 16 -7.23 -6.60 6.29
C GLN A 16 -7.80 -6.58 7.73
N CYS A 17 -8.86 -5.80 7.96
CA CYS A 17 -9.51 -5.63 9.25
C CYS A 17 -10.83 -6.40 9.40
N GLU A 18 -11.39 -7.01 8.34
CA GLU A 18 -12.68 -7.69 8.37
C GLU A 18 -12.65 -8.97 9.21
N SER A 19 -13.79 -9.35 9.78
CA SER A 19 -13.98 -10.65 10.43
C SER A 19 -14.15 -11.75 9.38
N GLY A 20 -13.85 -12.99 9.73
CA GLY A 20 -13.97 -14.14 8.82
C GLY A 20 -12.66 -14.64 8.22
N HIS A 21 -11.54 -13.96 8.48
CA HIS A 21 -10.20 -14.46 8.17
C HIS A 21 -9.14 -13.85 9.12
N PRO A 22 -7.90 -14.39 9.15
CA PRO A 22 -6.80 -13.80 9.91
C PRO A 22 -6.53 -12.35 9.51
N LYS A 23 -6.23 -11.48 10.47
CA LYS A 23 -5.93 -10.05 10.20
C LYS A 23 -4.62 -9.87 9.44
N GLY A 24 -4.60 -8.81 8.63
CA GLY A 24 -3.46 -8.42 7.79
C GLY A 24 -3.42 -9.11 6.42
N CYS A 25 -2.44 -8.73 5.59
CA CYS A 25 -2.29 -9.27 4.23
C CYS A 25 -1.31 -10.46 4.19
N MET A 26 -1.75 -11.58 3.62
CA MET A 26 -0.89 -12.75 3.37
C MET A 26 0.36 -12.39 2.54
N VAL A 27 0.23 -11.50 1.56
CA VAL A 27 1.35 -11.06 0.71
C VAL A 27 2.38 -10.27 1.51
N ALA A 28 1.94 -9.42 2.43
CA ALA A 28 2.87 -8.66 3.28
C ALA A 28 3.58 -9.59 4.26
N LEU A 29 2.82 -10.43 4.96
CA LEU A 29 3.30 -11.19 6.12
C LEU A 29 4.00 -12.50 5.73
N GLY A 30 3.50 -13.18 4.70
CA GLY A 30 4.03 -14.47 4.25
C GLY A 30 5.38 -14.36 3.54
N THR A 31 5.73 -13.20 2.97
CA THR A 31 7.06 -13.00 2.36
C THR A 31 8.21 -13.14 3.34
N MET A 32 7.96 -12.90 4.64
CA MET A 32 8.95 -12.99 5.70
C MET A 32 9.09 -14.40 6.28
N SER A 33 8.26 -15.35 5.84
CA SER A 33 8.15 -16.67 6.48
C SER A 33 9.17 -17.69 5.98
N ALA A 34 9.86 -17.44 4.87
CA ALA A 34 10.93 -18.32 4.36
C ALA A 34 12.31 -17.71 4.64
N SER A 35 12.82 -17.92 5.86
CA SER A 35 14.12 -17.41 6.30
C SER A 35 15.31 -18.13 5.66
N LYS A 36 15.10 -19.34 5.14
CA LYS A 36 16.14 -20.18 4.54
C LYS A 36 16.07 -20.12 3.00
N PRO A 37 17.22 -20.06 2.29
CA PRO A 37 17.26 -20.04 0.82
C PRO A 37 16.54 -21.21 0.14
N GLU A 38 16.60 -22.40 0.75
CA GLU A 38 15.94 -23.63 0.27
C GLU A 38 14.41 -23.47 0.13
N HIS A 39 13.80 -22.59 0.91
CA HIS A 39 12.36 -22.32 0.91
C HIS A 39 11.98 -21.01 0.19
N ALA A 40 12.94 -20.29 -0.40
CA ALA A 40 12.68 -19.02 -1.08
C ALA A 40 11.69 -19.14 -2.24
N HIS A 41 11.60 -20.31 -2.87
CA HIS A 41 10.63 -20.58 -3.93
C HIS A 41 9.17 -20.51 -3.44
N ILE A 42 8.91 -20.80 -2.15
CA ILE A 42 7.57 -20.77 -1.54
C ILE A 42 7.06 -19.34 -1.43
N THR A 43 7.94 -18.37 -1.13
CA THR A 43 7.57 -16.96 -0.99
C THR A 43 7.71 -16.16 -2.28
N LYS A 44 8.32 -16.72 -3.33
CA LYS A 44 8.50 -16.06 -4.63
C LYS A 44 7.20 -15.49 -5.22
N PRO A 45 6.05 -16.21 -5.24
CA PRO A 45 4.80 -15.65 -5.73
C PRO A 45 4.31 -14.44 -4.91
N LEU A 46 4.54 -14.48 -3.59
CA LEU A 46 4.18 -13.37 -2.69
C LEU A 46 5.08 -12.15 -2.95
N THR A 47 6.38 -12.35 -3.15
CA THR A 47 7.32 -11.27 -3.50
C THR A 47 6.94 -10.62 -4.83
N VAL A 48 6.58 -11.41 -5.84
CA VAL A 48 6.08 -10.91 -7.13
C VAL A 48 4.78 -10.12 -6.94
N SER A 49 3.85 -10.63 -6.15
CA SER A 49 2.59 -9.94 -5.83
C SER A 49 2.83 -8.58 -5.16
N ARG A 50 3.73 -8.54 -4.16
CA ARG A 50 4.13 -7.29 -3.49
C ARG A 50 4.75 -6.29 -4.46
N ALA A 51 5.65 -6.73 -5.32
CA ALA A 51 6.26 -5.87 -6.34
C ALA A 51 5.22 -5.31 -7.33
N ARG A 52 4.22 -6.11 -7.73
CA ARG A 52 3.12 -5.65 -8.58
C ARG A 52 2.27 -4.56 -7.91
N THR A 53 1.99 -4.69 -6.62
CA THR A 53 1.28 -3.66 -5.85
C THR A 53 2.06 -2.35 -5.78
N HIS A 54 3.37 -2.42 -5.45
CA HIS A 54 4.25 -1.25 -5.46
C HIS A 54 4.26 -0.55 -6.83
N ALA A 55 4.49 -1.31 -7.90
CA ALA A 55 4.47 -0.77 -9.26
C ALA A 55 3.10 -0.18 -9.64
N GLY A 56 2.00 -0.71 -9.09
CA GLY A 56 0.66 -0.15 -9.25
C GLY A 56 0.51 1.25 -8.66
N PHE A 57 1.07 1.50 -7.48
CA PHE A 57 1.09 2.84 -6.87
C PHE A 57 1.96 3.80 -7.67
N VAL A 58 3.17 3.40 -8.06
CA VAL A 58 4.06 4.22 -8.89
C VAL A 58 3.37 4.63 -10.20
N ARG A 59 2.74 3.68 -10.92
CA ARG A 59 1.97 3.99 -12.14
C ARG A 59 0.78 4.92 -11.89
N CYS A 60 0.19 4.90 -10.71
CA CYS A 60 -0.85 5.86 -10.37
C CYS A 60 -0.26 7.26 -10.18
N VAL A 61 0.91 7.40 -9.59
CA VAL A 61 1.58 8.71 -9.45
C VAL A 61 2.06 9.23 -10.80
N GLU A 62 2.73 8.40 -11.61
CA GLU A 62 3.19 8.75 -12.97
C GLU A 62 2.06 9.28 -13.84
N ARG A 63 0.91 8.61 -13.82
CA ARG A 63 -0.25 9.07 -14.58
C ARG A 63 -0.81 10.38 -14.01
N GLY A 64 -0.66 10.66 -12.70
CA GLY A 64 -1.13 11.90 -12.08
C GLY A 64 -0.32 13.09 -12.54
N ILE A 65 1.00 12.89 -12.66
CA ILE A 65 1.92 13.81 -13.31
C ILE A 65 1.52 14.02 -14.77
N ALA A 66 1.35 12.94 -15.53
CA ALA A 66 1.00 13.01 -16.95
C ALA A 66 -0.34 13.71 -17.24
N THR A 67 -1.28 13.72 -16.29
CA THR A 67 -2.56 14.42 -16.41
C THR A 67 -2.57 15.82 -15.81
N GLY A 68 -1.43 16.31 -15.29
CA GLY A 68 -1.32 17.62 -14.63
C GLY A 68 -2.00 17.70 -13.25
N GLU A 69 -2.37 16.56 -12.66
CA GLU A 69 -2.93 16.50 -11.30
C GLU A 69 -1.84 16.65 -10.23
N LEU A 70 -0.61 16.24 -10.56
CA LEU A 70 0.57 16.35 -9.73
C LEU A 70 1.62 17.18 -10.46
N SER A 71 2.45 17.88 -9.69
CA SER A 71 3.60 18.63 -10.23
C SER A 71 4.54 17.71 -11.01
N GLU A 72 5.08 18.19 -12.13
CA GLU A 72 6.12 17.51 -12.91
C GLU A 72 7.39 17.23 -12.09
N ALA A 73 7.62 17.98 -11.01
CA ALA A 73 8.73 17.76 -10.08
C ALA A 73 8.48 16.61 -9.08
N THR A 74 7.29 16.00 -9.07
CA THR A 74 6.95 14.92 -8.14
C THR A 74 7.77 13.67 -8.43
N ASP A 75 8.50 13.16 -7.43
CA ASP A 75 9.14 11.84 -7.52
C ASP A 75 8.09 10.73 -7.37
N ALA A 76 7.70 10.15 -8.52
CA ALA A 76 6.70 9.10 -8.57
C ALA A 76 7.11 7.82 -7.82
N ARG A 77 8.41 7.51 -7.77
CA ARG A 77 8.92 6.35 -7.06
C ARG A 77 8.85 6.59 -5.56
N ALA A 78 9.23 7.77 -5.08
CA ALA A 78 9.18 8.11 -3.66
C ALA A 78 7.73 8.10 -3.16
N LEU A 79 6.82 8.83 -3.82
CA LEU A 79 5.42 8.91 -3.40
C LEU A 79 4.70 7.55 -3.52
N GLY A 80 4.95 6.80 -4.60
CA GLY A 80 4.43 5.44 -4.75
C GLY A 80 4.94 4.48 -3.67
N THR A 81 6.21 4.63 -3.26
CA THR A 81 6.80 3.85 -2.16
C THR A 81 6.13 4.18 -0.83
N ALA A 82 5.87 5.46 -0.52
CA ALA A 82 5.16 5.87 0.69
C ALA A 82 3.79 5.18 0.84
N PHE A 83 2.98 5.18 -0.23
CA PHE A 83 1.67 4.50 -0.21
C PHE A 83 1.78 2.99 -0.05
N SER A 84 2.72 2.36 -0.76
CA SER A 84 2.92 0.92 -0.67
C SER A 84 3.42 0.49 0.71
N SER A 85 4.31 1.27 1.33
CA SER A 85 4.86 1.00 2.65
C SER A 85 3.80 1.14 3.73
N PHE A 86 2.93 2.16 3.63
CA PHE A 86 1.78 2.27 4.51
C PHE A 86 0.90 1.01 4.45
N LEU A 87 0.62 0.50 3.25
CA LEU A 87 -0.19 -0.70 3.09
C LEU A 87 0.45 -1.96 3.71
N LEU A 88 1.78 -2.07 3.66
CA LEU A 88 2.51 -3.13 4.35
C LEU A 88 2.43 -2.97 5.88
N GLY A 89 2.56 -1.75 6.39
CA GLY A 89 2.44 -1.45 7.83
C GLY A 89 1.08 -1.80 8.40
N VAL A 90 0.00 -1.54 7.65
CA VAL A 90 -1.38 -1.91 8.03
C VAL A 90 -1.49 -3.39 8.39
N SER A 91 -0.77 -4.28 7.70
CA SER A 91 -0.84 -5.72 7.97
C SER A 91 -0.42 -6.09 9.39
N ILE A 92 0.61 -5.43 9.92
CA ILE A 92 1.12 -5.66 11.26
C ILE A 92 0.19 -4.98 12.27
N SER A 93 -0.10 -3.69 12.07
CA SER A 93 -0.96 -2.93 12.97
C SER A 93 -2.38 -3.51 13.10
N ALA A 94 -2.93 -4.10 12.05
CA ALA A 94 -4.24 -4.76 12.10
C ALA A 94 -4.22 -6.03 12.96
N ARG A 95 -3.09 -6.75 13.01
CA ARG A 95 -2.89 -7.89 13.93
C ARG A 95 -2.75 -7.42 15.37
N ASP A 96 -2.11 -6.27 15.58
CA ASP A 96 -1.92 -5.65 16.89
C ASP A 96 -3.19 -4.95 17.42
N GLY A 97 -4.31 -5.03 16.69
CA GLY A 97 -5.62 -4.57 17.15
C GLY A 97 -5.97 -3.12 16.80
N VAL A 98 -5.21 -2.46 15.92
CA VAL A 98 -5.58 -1.12 15.43
C VAL A 98 -6.91 -1.20 14.67
N LYS A 99 -7.84 -0.32 15.03
CA LYS A 99 -9.21 -0.31 14.48
C LYS A 99 -9.24 0.29 13.07
N LEU A 100 -10.20 -0.19 12.26
CA LEU A 100 -10.47 0.33 10.90
C LEU A 100 -10.68 1.85 10.87
N SER A 101 -11.31 2.43 11.89
CA SER A 101 -11.51 3.88 12.00
C SER A 101 -10.19 4.65 12.07
N ALA A 102 -9.22 4.16 12.84
CA ALA A 102 -7.90 4.76 12.95
C ALA A 102 -7.17 4.72 11.60
N PHE A 103 -7.20 3.58 10.89
CA PHE A 103 -6.61 3.50 9.55
C PHE A 103 -7.31 4.41 8.53
N ASN A 104 -8.63 4.56 8.60
CA ASN A 104 -9.34 5.48 7.72
C ASN A 104 -8.93 6.94 7.95
N ALA A 105 -8.63 7.32 9.20
CA ALA A 105 -8.05 8.61 9.53
C ALA A 105 -6.60 8.72 9.04
N SER A 106 -5.78 7.68 9.24
CA SER A 106 -4.40 7.65 8.71
C SER A 106 -4.35 7.74 7.19
N ILE A 107 -5.31 7.16 6.47
CA ILE A 107 -5.42 7.32 5.01
C ILE A 107 -5.70 8.79 4.66
N ALA A 108 -6.59 9.46 5.40
CA ALA A 108 -6.86 10.89 5.16
C ALA A 108 -5.59 11.74 5.38
N GLU A 109 -4.83 11.46 6.44
CA GLU A 109 -3.53 12.11 6.68
C GLU A 109 -2.51 11.79 5.59
N LEU A 110 -2.43 10.54 5.14
CA LEU A 110 -1.51 10.12 4.09
C LEU A 110 -1.84 10.76 2.74
N MET A 111 -3.12 10.97 2.44
CA MET A 111 -3.54 11.63 1.20
C MET A 111 -3.13 13.11 1.14
N LYS A 112 -2.85 13.76 2.27
CA LYS A 112 -2.26 15.10 2.27
C LYS A 112 -0.89 15.15 1.58
N LEU A 113 -0.16 14.03 1.52
CA LEU A 113 1.08 13.94 0.73
C LEU A 113 0.80 14.03 -0.78
N TRP A 114 -0.33 13.48 -1.23
CA TRP A 114 -0.76 13.63 -2.62
C TRP A 114 -1.13 15.08 -2.90
N ASP A 115 -1.93 15.68 -2.02
CA ASP A 115 -2.39 17.06 -2.19
C ASP A 115 -1.22 18.04 -2.18
N ALA A 116 -0.23 17.84 -1.30
CA ALA A 116 0.98 18.66 -1.25
C ALA A 116 1.92 18.48 -2.46
N ALA A 117 1.81 17.36 -3.17
CA ALA A 117 2.51 17.13 -4.44
C ALA A 117 1.72 17.69 -5.66
N GLY A 118 0.46 18.07 -5.43
CA GLY A 118 -0.37 18.80 -6.40
C GLY A 118 0.07 20.26 -6.55
N HIS A 119 -0.51 20.92 -7.56
CA HIS A 119 -0.39 22.36 -7.79
C HIS A 119 -1.39 23.15 -6.95
#